data_AF-A0A523A8J7-F1
#
_entry.id   AF-A0A523A8J7-F1
#
_cell.length_a   1.000
_cell.length_b   1.000
_cell.length_c   1.000
_cell.angle_alpha   90.00
_cell.angle_beta   90.00
_cell.angle_gamma   90.00
#
_symmetry.space_group_name_H-M   'P 1'
#
loop_
_entity.id
_entity.type
_entity.pdbx_description
1 polymer ?
#
loop_
_entity_poly.entity_id
_entity_poly.type
_entity_poly.pdbx_seq_one_letter_code
_entity_poly.pdbx_strand_id
1 'polypeptide(L)'
;MLLHPLKGEVEAKRRKLYALDIFDAENLARNCEIAAFIFSIFSGFLIFILLSRISAFPLPFPLDIPEDAKILGKPAISCLSAVLAYPMLSRAFFSLFLSIRASEKRENIERNLQTALAILSSLGRGGAPLTKAMEELANSDLEGIREEFSKIVVATRYAGKELRDAMLEIAFTTVSDRFSAFLRGLVSFSEKRKNYDEFVSEFISIDSVYRRIELESYASRLKNLSSVFFALLGMLPTLAIFSLTSSMIEGGNDFAALAVYFGLPAMAAAMVATLYIGSPEKKMRRHLGKEAMIAAFMLSSIVIASVYLERFFGFSGITFPSLVSSSSAAFILAAAFRRTLKWETDVEDQLDSFLMNLMAASKTGSQLLTASGEIAKEIAPVIAESQVSSLGSALKEQSKRVRHPFLSIVLYTLGCVVHVTRNLSDVISGLIYEYHRFFELSKLRKSIARSAGLFAMAGFMVIVFTMLIVKLQLLPVIEAFSRLSTEKIDVEAIRGIPADSIAILASILPLASGAVHSDYRRCFGTFVITFSIAIFVLVV
;
A
#
# COMPACT_ATOMS: atom_id res chain seq x y z
N MET A 1 -13.58 -13.15 32.77
CA MET A 1 -13.64 -13.38 31.31
C MET A 1 -14.06 -12.13 30.54
N LEU A 2 -14.99 -11.30 31.04
CA LEU A 2 -15.42 -10.04 30.40
C LEU A 2 -14.37 -8.91 30.40
N LEU A 3 -13.52 -8.85 31.43
CA LEU A 3 -12.52 -7.76 31.58
C LEU A 3 -11.25 -7.95 30.71
N HIS A 4 -10.91 -9.17 30.33
CA HIS A 4 -9.75 -9.48 29.47
C HIS A 4 -10.13 -10.60 28.49
N PRO A 5 -10.86 -10.28 27.41
CA PRO A 5 -11.33 -11.27 26.45
C PRO A 5 -10.21 -11.91 25.63
N LEU A 6 -9.01 -11.31 25.57
CA LEU A 6 -7.92 -11.74 24.70
C LEU A 6 -6.90 -12.68 25.36
N LYS A 7 -6.86 -12.80 26.70
CA LYS A 7 -5.81 -13.56 27.40
C LYS A 7 -5.72 -15.02 26.92
N GLY A 8 -6.87 -15.69 26.75
CA GLY A 8 -6.92 -17.06 26.23
C GLY A 8 -6.58 -17.19 24.74
N GLU A 9 -6.90 -16.18 23.92
CA GLU A 9 -6.55 -16.19 22.49
C GLU A 9 -5.04 -15.97 22.26
N VAL A 10 -4.40 -15.16 23.10
CA VAL A 10 -2.96 -14.91 23.06
C VAL A 10 -2.18 -16.19 23.36
N GLU A 11 -2.60 -16.93 24.39
CA GLU A 11 -1.98 -18.22 24.74
C GLU A 11 -2.17 -19.26 23.62
N ALA A 12 -3.39 -19.37 23.06
CA ALA A 12 -3.68 -20.28 21.96
C ALA A 12 -2.88 -19.97 20.68
N LYS A 13 -2.60 -18.69 20.41
CA LYS A 13 -1.88 -18.23 19.21
C LYS A 13 -0.40 -17.94 19.43
N ARG A 14 0.17 -18.26 20.61
CA ARG A 14 1.57 -17.93 20.97
C ARG A 14 2.59 -18.34 19.91
N ARG A 15 2.48 -19.53 19.34
CA ARG A 15 3.39 -19.99 18.26
C ARG A 15 3.30 -19.13 17.00
N LYS A 16 2.09 -18.69 16.62
CA LYS A 16 1.88 -17.78 15.48
C LYS A 16 2.41 -16.38 15.78
N LEU A 17 2.35 -15.92 17.02
CA LEU A 17 2.90 -14.63 17.44
C LEU A 17 4.44 -14.61 17.34
N TYR A 18 5.10 -15.69 17.75
CA TYR A 18 6.54 -15.85 17.55
C TYR A 18 6.93 -15.88 16.06
N ALA A 19 6.12 -16.55 15.23
CA ALA A 19 6.32 -16.53 13.77
C ALA A 19 6.18 -15.12 13.17
N LEU A 20 5.47 -14.21 13.82
CA LEU A 20 5.28 -12.82 13.42
C LEU A 20 6.31 -11.85 14.05
N ASP A 21 7.32 -12.37 14.74
CA ASP A 21 8.33 -11.58 15.48
C ASP A 21 7.71 -10.68 16.56
N ILE A 22 6.54 -11.07 17.09
CA ILE A 22 5.86 -10.39 18.19
C ILE A 22 6.34 -11.05 19.48
N PHE A 23 7.42 -10.50 20.05
CA PHE A 23 7.98 -10.98 21.32
C PHE A 23 7.15 -10.55 22.53
N ASP A 24 6.56 -9.34 22.49
CA ASP A 24 5.73 -8.78 23.57
C ASP A 24 4.23 -8.89 23.25
N ALA A 25 3.72 -10.12 23.21
CA ALA A 25 2.31 -10.39 22.92
C ALA A 25 1.33 -9.72 23.91
N GLU A 26 1.74 -9.53 25.17
CA GLU A 26 0.93 -8.91 26.21
C GLU A 26 0.72 -7.41 25.99
N ASN A 27 1.79 -6.69 25.63
CA ASN A 27 1.70 -5.27 25.28
C ASN A 27 0.81 -5.05 24.05
N LEU A 28 0.89 -5.97 23.08
CA LEU A 28 0.04 -5.91 21.89
C LEU A 28 -1.44 -6.12 22.23
N ALA A 29 -1.74 -7.15 23.02
CA ALA A 29 -3.11 -7.45 23.44
C ALA A 29 -3.74 -6.25 24.18
N ARG A 30 -2.98 -5.62 25.09
CA ARG A 30 -3.42 -4.42 25.80
C ARG A 30 -3.74 -3.25 24.85
N ASN A 31 -2.89 -2.98 23.87
CA ASN A 31 -3.13 -1.90 22.90
C ASN A 31 -4.38 -2.17 22.04
N CYS A 32 -4.63 -3.42 21.66
CA CYS A 32 -5.85 -3.81 20.95
C CYS A 32 -7.10 -3.67 21.84
N GLU A 33 -7.02 -4.03 23.12
CA GLU A 33 -8.12 -3.85 24.08
C GLU A 33 -8.49 -2.38 24.25
N ILE A 34 -7.50 -1.48 24.32
CA ILE A 34 -7.73 -0.02 24.42
C ILE A 34 -8.37 0.52 23.13
N ALA A 35 -7.85 0.14 21.96
CA ALA A 35 -8.39 0.61 20.68
C ALA A 35 -9.86 0.14 20.47
N ALA A 36 -10.15 -1.11 20.81
CA ALA A 36 -11.51 -1.66 20.72
C ALA A 36 -12.48 -0.96 21.68
N PHE A 37 -12.01 -0.58 22.87
CA PHE A 37 -12.80 0.19 23.84
C PHE A 37 -13.16 1.59 23.31
N ILE A 38 -12.19 2.31 22.75
CA ILE A 38 -12.42 3.63 22.15
C ILE A 38 -13.43 3.52 21.00
N PHE A 39 -13.25 2.52 20.14
CA PHE A 39 -14.14 2.31 18.99
C PHE A 39 -15.55 1.88 19.41
N SER A 40 -15.71 1.07 20.45
CA SER A 40 -17.05 0.67 20.93
C SER A 40 -17.82 1.85 21.52
N ILE A 41 -17.15 2.76 22.22
CA ILE A 41 -17.74 4.03 22.69
C ILE A 41 -18.18 4.88 21.49
N PHE A 42 -17.31 5.05 20.50
CA PHE A 42 -17.62 5.86 19.31
C PHE A 42 -18.78 5.28 18.49
N SER A 43 -18.79 3.95 18.29
CA SER A 43 -19.88 3.27 17.60
C SER A 43 -21.19 3.36 18.38
N GLY A 44 -21.16 3.24 19.70
CA GLY A 44 -22.34 3.44 20.56
C GLY A 44 -22.90 4.86 20.46
N PHE A 45 -22.02 5.87 20.39
CA PHE A 45 -22.41 7.26 20.17
C PHE A 45 -23.02 7.50 18.78
N LEU A 46 -22.44 6.90 17.74
CA LEU A 46 -22.96 7.01 16.37
C LEU A 46 -24.34 6.35 16.23
N ILE A 47 -24.53 5.17 16.85
CA ILE A 47 -25.83 4.49 16.93
C ILE A 47 -26.85 5.35 17.70
N PHE A 48 -26.43 6.02 18.77
CA PHE A 48 -27.27 6.97 19.50
C PHE A 48 -27.73 8.14 18.63
N ILE A 49 -26.84 8.75 17.84
CA ILE A 49 -27.20 9.82 16.89
C ILE A 49 -28.20 9.32 15.85
N LEU A 50 -27.96 8.14 15.28
CA LEU A 50 -28.84 7.52 14.28
C LEU A 50 -30.23 7.21 14.86
N LEU A 51 -30.30 6.62 16.06
CA LEU A 51 -31.56 6.35 16.77
C LEU A 51 -32.27 7.63 17.22
N SER A 52 -31.54 8.71 17.52
CA SER A 52 -32.13 9.98 17.90
C SER A 52 -32.80 10.70 16.72
N ARG A 53 -32.29 10.49 15.49
CA ARG A 53 -32.84 11.04 14.24
C ARG A 53 -34.01 10.22 13.71
N ILE A 54 -34.07 8.92 14.00
CA ILE A 54 -35.18 8.04 13.62
C ILE A 54 -36.24 8.09 14.73
N SER A 55 -37.15 9.06 14.65
CA SER A 55 -38.25 9.23 15.60
C SER A 55 -39.34 8.14 15.53
N ALA A 56 -39.22 7.15 14.65
CA ALA A 56 -40.29 6.21 14.31
C ALA A 56 -39.86 4.72 14.27
N PHE A 57 -39.03 4.26 15.22
CA PHE A 57 -38.82 2.81 15.37
C PHE A 57 -39.72 2.27 16.50
N PRO A 58 -40.90 1.68 16.20
CA PRO A 58 -41.73 1.04 17.22
C PRO A 58 -41.00 -0.21 17.72
N LEU A 59 -40.58 -0.19 18.99
CA LEU A 59 -40.13 -1.40 19.65
C LEU A 59 -41.31 -2.41 19.66
N PRO A 60 -41.08 -3.69 19.31
CA PRO A 60 -42.14 -4.71 19.20
C PRO A 60 -42.77 -5.12 20.55
N PHE A 61 -42.39 -4.46 21.65
CA PHE A 61 -42.90 -4.74 22.99
C PHE A 61 -43.39 -3.44 23.64
N PRO A 62 -44.69 -3.31 23.96
CA PRO A 62 -45.21 -2.18 24.71
C PRO A 62 -44.81 -2.34 26.17
N LEU A 63 -43.61 -1.90 26.51
CA LEU A 63 -43.23 -1.61 27.89
C LEU A 63 -43.75 -0.22 28.21
N ASP A 64 -44.81 -0.13 29.03
CA ASP A 64 -45.35 1.12 29.59
C ASP A 64 -44.31 1.73 30.53
N ILE A 65 -43.33 2.41 29.93
CA ILE A 65 -42.27 3.13 30.62
C ILE A 65 -42.75 4.59 30.75
N PRO A 66 -42.78 5.16 31.98
CA PRO A 66 -43.13 6.57 32.22
C PRO A 66 -42.37 7.52 31.27
N GLU A 67 -42.99 8.62 30.84
CA GLU A 67 -42.39 9.54 29.85
C GLU A 67 -41.00 10.06 30.27
N ASP A 68 -40.77 10.21 31.57
CA ASP A 68 -39.49 10.63 32.15
C ASP A 68 -38.36 9.59 31.93
N ALA A 69 -38.71 8.31 31.86
CA ALA A 69 -37.78 7.21 31.61
C ALA A 69 -37.50 6.97 30.12
N LYS A 70 -38.28 7.55 29.19
CA LYS A 70 -37.95 7.55 27.74
C LYS A 70 -36.76 8.46 27.42
N ILE A 71 -36.57 9.53 28.18
CA ILE A 71 -35.44 10.46 28.01
C ILE A 71 -34.14 9.82 28.50
N LEU A 72 -34.21 9.05 29.60
CA LEU A 72 -33.05 8.32 30.15
C LEU A 72 -32.79 6.97 29.46
N GLY A 73 -33.81 6.36 28.86
CA GLY A 73 -33.72 5.03 28.23
C GLY A 73 -32.84 5.00 26.98
N LYS A 74 -32.88 6.04 26.14
CA LYS A 74 -32.06 6.11 24.90
C LYS A 74 -30.54 6.08 25.17
N PRO A 75 -29.98 6.90 26.09
CA PRO A 75 -28.56 6.82 26.42
C PRO A 75 -28.19 5.54 27.19
N ALA A 76 -29.12 4.96 27.97
CA ALA A 76 -28.88 3.69 28.66
C ALA A 76 -28.74 2.52 27.67
N ILE A 77 -29.61 2.47 26.64
CA ILE A 77 -29.56 1.45 25.59
C ILE A 77 -28.28 1.58 24.74
N SER A 78 -27.79 2.79 24.47
CA SER A 78 -26.53 2.99 23.73
C SER A 78 -25.30 2.61 24.55
N CYS A 79 -25.28 2.89 25.86
CA CYS A 79 -24.21 2.42 26.74
C CYS A 79 -24.20 0.89 26.86
N LEU A 80 -25.39 0.28 26.99
CA LEU A 80 -25.52 -1.17 27.08
C LEU A 80 -25.05 -1.87 25.80
N SER A 81 -25.42 -1.33 24.62
CA SER A 81 -24.97 -1.89 23.34
C SER A 81 -23.46 -1.73 23.14
N ALA A 82 -22.86 -0.63 23.58
CA ALA A 82 -21.41 -0.42 23.54
C ALA A 82 -20.64 -1.43 24.44
N VAL A 83 -21.16 -1.72 25.64
CA VAL A 83 -20.56 -2.69 26.57
C VAL A 83 -20.68 -4.13 26.04
N LEU A 84 -21.82 -4.49 25.44
CA LEU A 84 -22.03 -5.81 24.85
C LEU A 84 -21.19 -6.02 23.58
N ALA A 85 -20.98 -4.98 22.78
CA ALA A 85 -20.19 -5.04 21.55
C ALA A 85 -18.67 -5.12 21.82
N TYR A 86 -18.19 -4.59 22.95
CA TYR A 86 -16.76 -4.51 23.31
C TYR A 86 -15.99 -5.84 23.17
N PRO A 87 -16.40 -6.97 23.79
CA PRO A 87 -15.64 -8.22 23.68
C PRO A 87 -15.61 -8.81 22.27
N MET A 88 -16.68 -8.62 21.47
CA MET A 88 -16.72 -9.04 20.07
C MET A 88 -15.78 -8.19 19.20
N LEU A 89 -15.82 -6.86 19.39
CA LEU A 89 -14.94 -5.92 18.72
C LEU A 89 -13.46 -6.14 19.07
N SER A 90 -13.15 -6.42 20.34
CA SER A 90 -11.77 -6.67 20.77
C SER A 90 -11.15 -7.88 20.06
N ARG A 91 -11.89 -8.99 19.94
CA ARG A 91 -11.47 -10.17 19.16
C ARG A 91 -11.34 -9.86 17.66
N ALA A 92 -12.28 -9.09 17.11
CA ALA A 92 -12.23 -8.66 15.71
C ALA A 92 -11.00 -7.79 15.43
N PHE A 93 -10.71 -6.78 16.27
CA PHE A 93 -9.53 -5.94 16.16
C PHE A 93 -8.24 -6.73 16.31
N PHE A 94 -8.16 -7.64 17.29
CA PHE A 94 -6.98 -8.47 17.49
C PHE A 94 -6.71 -9.38 16.29
N SER A 95 -7.72 -10.08 15.78
CA SER A 95 -7.59 -10.93 14.60
C SER A 95 -7.25 -10.14 13.33
N LEU A 96 -7.87 -8.97 13.13
CA LEU A 96 -7.58 -8.07 12.01
C LEU A 96 -6.15 -7.54 12.09
N PHE A 97 -5.70 -7.09 13.27
CA PHE A 97 -4.33 -6.63 13.48
C PHE A 97 -3.31 -7.73 13.20
N LEU A 98 -3.56 -8.95 13.69
CA LEU A 98 -2.72 -10.11 13.38
C LEU A 98 -2.70 -10.42 11.89
N SER A 99 -3.85 -10.37 11.22
CA SER A 99 -3.94 -10.57 9.78
C SER A 99 -3.16 -9.51 9.01
N ILE A 100 -3.20 -8.25 9.46
CA ILE A 100 -2.43 -7.16 8.86
C ILE A 100 -0.94 -7.44 9.04
N ARG A 101 -0.46 -7.69 10.27
CA ARG A 101 0.96 -8.00 10.54
C ARG A 101 1.45 -9.24 9.80
N ALA A 102 0.64 -10.29 9.75
CA ALA A 102 0.92 -11.50 8.99
C ALA A 102 1.05 -11.20 7.50
N SER A 103 0.11 -10.41 6.96
CA SER A 103 0.19 -9.96 5.57
C SER A 103 1.43 -9.12 5.31
N GLU A 104 1.80 -8.19 6.21
CA GLU A 104 3.00 -7.36 6.06
C GLU A 104 4.28 -8.20 6.02
N LYS A 105 4.38 -9.17 6.93
CA LYS A 105 5.54 -10.06 6.98
C LYS A 105 5.61 -10.97 5.76
N ARG A 106 4.50 -11.61 5.39
CA ARG A 106 4.38 -12.43 4.17
C ARG A 106 4.80 -11.64 2.94
N GLU A 107 4.31 -10.42 2.82
CA GLU A 107 4.60 -9.52 1.71
C GLU A 107 6.08 -9.12 1.65
N ASN A 108 6.69 -8.78 2.79
CA ASN A 108 8.12 -8.49 2.88
C ASN A 108 8.97 -9.68 2.42
N ILE A 109 8.60 -10.91 2.84
CA ILE A 109 9.26 -12.14 2.40
C ILE A 109 9.10 -12.34 0.89
N GLU A 110 7.87 -12.35 0.38
CA GLU A 110 7.58 -12.62 -1.04
C GLU A 110 8.21 -11.59 -2.00
N ARG A 111 8.25 -10.32 -1.58
CA ARG A 111 8.90 -9.23 -2.32
C ARG A 111 10.39 -9.51 -2.51
N ASN A 112 11.07 -9.82 -1.40
CA ASN A 112 12.52 -9.98 -1.38
C ASN A 112 12.94 -11.40 -1.82
N LEU A 113 11.98 -12.34 -2.00
CA LEU A 113 12.25 -13.74 -2.33
C LEU A 113 13.04 -13.89 -3.62
N GLN A 114 12.62 -13.20 -4.69
CA GLN A 114 13.34 -13.28 -5.96
C GLN A 114 14.79 -12.81 -5.82
N THR A 115 15.02 -11.73 -5.08
CA THR A 115 16.36 -11.22 -4.79
C THR A 115 17.18 -12.22 -3.98
N ALA A 116 16.61 -12.81 -2.94
CA ALA A 116 17.27 -13.81 -2.13
C ALA A 116 17.62 -15.07 -2.94
N LEU A 117 16.72 -15.50 -3.81
CA LEU A 117 16.96 -16.63 -4.71
C LEU A 117 18.06 -16.33 -5.72
N ALA A 118 18.10 -15.11 -6.28
CA ALA A 118 19.19 -14.69 -7.17
C ALA A 118 20.55 -14.66 -6.45
N ILE A 119 20.59 -14.17 -5.21
CA ILE A 119 21.80 -14.24 -4.35
C ILE A 119 22.19 -15.69 -4.08
N LEU A 120 21.22 -16.54 -3.77
CA LEU A 120 21.47 -17.95 -3.47
C LEU A 120 21.97 -18.71 -4.72
N SER A 121 21.35 -18.54 -5.88
CA SER A 121 21.82 -19.15 -7.14
C SER A 121 23.21 -18.64 -7.52
N SER A 122 23.47 -17.33 -7.41
CA SER A 122 24.80 -16.78 -7.71
C SER A 122 25.89 -17.32 -6.79
N LEU A 123 25.60 -17.48 -5.49
CA LEU A 123 26.50 -18.14 -4.53
C LEU A 123 26.68 -19.64 -4.84
N GLY A 124 25.62 -20.33 -5.23
CA GLY A 124 25.65 -21.75 -5.63
C GLY A 124 26.48 -21.98 -6.90
N ARG A 125 26.31 -21.15 -7.94
CA ARG A 125 27.17 -21.13 -9.15
C ARG A 125 28.63 -20.82 -8.81
N GLY A 126 28.80 -19.97 -7.81
CA GLY A 126 30.09 -19.68 -7.21
C GLY A 126 30.77 -20.87 -6.52
N GLY A 127 30.02 -21.95 -6.24
CA GLY A 127 30.49 -23.09 -5.45
C GLY A 127 30.48 -22.87 -3.94
N ALA A 128 29.81 -21.82 -3.45
CA ALA A 128 29.69 -21.59 -2.01
C ALA A 128 28.77 -22.66 -1.38
N PRO A 129 29.15 -23.25 -0.23
CA PRO A 129 28.31 -24.23 0.46
C PRO A 129 27.01 -23.58 0.97
N LEU A 130 25.95 -24.39 1.08
CA LEU A 130 24.62 -23.91 1.46
C LEU A 130 24.61 -23.18 2.81
N THR A 131 25.37 -23.67 3.79
CA THR A 131 25.52 -23.05 5.11
C THR A 131 26.03 -21.61 5.01
N LYS A 132 27.09 -21.39 4.23
CA LYS A 132 27.66 -20.05 4.01
C LYS A 132 26.68 -19.15 3.26
N ALA A 133 25.94 -19.69 2.29
CA ALA A 133 24.96 -18.89 1.57
C ALA A 133 23.76 -18.47 2.44
N MET A 134 23.33 -19.34 3.36
CA MET A 134 22.32 -19.02 4.36
C MET A 134 22.79 -17.91 5.31
N GLU A 135 24.06 -17.92 5.71
CA GLU A 135 24.68 -16.88 6.53
C GLU A 135 24.76 -15.53 5.81
N GLU A 136 25.09 -15.52 4.51
CA GLU A 136 25.09 -14.28 3.72
C GLU A 136 23.67 -13.72 3.56
N LEU A 137 22.64 -14.57 3.46
CA LEU A 137 21.25 -14.12 3.44
C LEU A 137 20.77 -13.62 4.82
N ALA A 138 21.20 -14.26 5.90
CA ALA A 138 20.92 -13.83 7.27
C ALA A 138 21.58 -12.48 7.62
N ASN A 139 22.65 -12.10 6.92
CA ASN A 139 23.35 -10.82 7.05
C ASN A 139 22.98 -9.80 5.96
N SER A 140 22.05 -10.13 5.07
CA SER A 140 21.62 -9.24 3.97
C SER A 140 20.62 -8.20 4.46
N ASP A 141 20.47 -7.07 3.75
CA ASP A 141 19.48 -6.03 4.07
C ASP A 141 18.06 -6.37 3.59
N LEU A 142 17.78 -7.65 3.33
CA LEU A 142 16.50 -8.14 2.84
C LEU A 142 15.50 -8.33 3.99
N GLU A 143 14.80 -7.26 4.38
CA GLU A 143 13.71 -7.29 5.36
C GLU A 143 12.70 -8.43 5.08
N GLY A 144 12.24 -9.13 6.13
CA GLY A 144 11.43 -10.35 6.07
C GLY A 144 12.27 -11.62 5.90
N ILE A 145 13.16 -11.63 4.90
CA ILE A 145 14.01 -12.79 4.60
C ILE A 145 15.16 -12.92 5.58
N ARG A 146 15.82 -11.81 5.88
CA ARG A 146 16.91 -11.74 6.84
C ARG A 146 16.49 -12.36 8.17
N GLU A 147 15.31 -12.02 8.68
CA GLU A 147 14.81 -12.54 9.95
C GLU A 147 14.58 -14.06 9.88
N GLU A 148 14.00 -14.57 8.79
CA GLU A 148 13.72 -16.00 8.65
C GLU A 148 15.01 -16.83 8.46
N PHE A 149 15.96 -16.36 7.65
CA PHE A 149 17.27 -17.01 7.49
C PHE A 149 18.13 -16.87 8.74
N SER A 150 18.06 -15.75 9.46
CA SER A 150 18.72 -15.57 10.75
C SER A 150 18.25 -16.60 11.77
N LYS A 151 16.94 -16.91 11.82
CA LYS A 151 16.43 -18.00 12.67
C LYS A 151 17.05 -19.36 12.32
N ILE A 152 17.21 -19.67 11.03
CA ILE A 152 17.86 -20.91 10.58
C ILE A 152 19.33 -20.93 11.02
N VAL A 153 20.08 -19.84 10.78
CA VAL A 153 21.50 -19.73 11.15
C VAL A 153 21.69 -19.77 12.66
N VAL A 154 20.81 -19.14 13.43
CA VAL A 154 20.86 -19.15 14.89
C VAL A 154 20.56 -20.53 15.44
N ALA A 155 19.55 -21.21 14.90
CA ALA A 155 19.21 -22.58 15.29
C ALA A 155 20.35 -23.57 15.00
N THR A 156 21.07 -23.39 13.90
CA THR A 156 22.21 -24.26 13.56
C THR A 156 23.46 -23.94 14.37
N ARG A 157 23.87 -22.67 14.43
CA ARG A 157 25.12 -22.26 15.11
C ARG A 157 25.04 -22.29 16.62
N TYR A 158 23.93 -21.86 17.22
CA TYR A 158 23.83 -21.70 18.67
C TYR A 158 22.99 -22.80 19.34
N ALA A 159 21.93 -23.28 18.68
CA ALA A 159 21.09 -24.35 19.24
C ALA A 159 21.58 -25.76 18.85
N GLY A 160 22.62 -25.88 18.02
CA GLY A 160 23.19 -27.16 17.59
C GLY A 160 22.25 -28.03 16.78
N LYS A 161 21.15 -27.47 16.24
CA LYS A 161 20.22 -28.21 15.38
C LYS A 161 20.86 -28.48 14.02
N GLU A 162 20.54 -29.62 13.44
CA GLU A 162 20.94 -29.89 12.05
C GLU A 162 20.31 -28.86 11.10
N LEU A 163 21.04 -28.46 10.05
CA LEU A 163 20.56 -27.47 9.07
C LEU A 163 19.21 -27.88 8.46
N ARG A 164 19.04 -29.17 8.21
CA ARG A 164 17.81 -29.78 7.74
C ARG A 164 16.63 -29.47 8.66
N ASP A 165 16.76 -29.82 9.93
CA ASP A 165 15.69 -29.70 10.90
C ASP A 165 15.36 -28.22 11.17
N ALA A 166 16.38 -27.37 11.21
CA ALA A 166 16.19 -25.91 11.32
C ALA A 166 15.43 -25.33 10.12
N MET A 167 15.77 -25.75 8.90
CA MET A 167 15.06 -25.32 7.68
C MET A 167 13.60 -25.80 7.65
N LEU A 168 13.36 -27.06 8.02
CA LEU A 168 12.01 -27.61 8.08
C LEU A 168 11.15 -26.93 9.14
N GLU A 169 11.71 -26.68 10.33
CA GLU A 169 11.03 -25.95 11.40
C GLU A 169 10.58 -24.57 10.92
N ILE A 170 11.49 -23.81 10.29
CA ILE A 170 11.14 -22.49 9.73
C ILE A 170 10.14 -22.62 8.58
N ALA A 171 10.27 -23.64 7.72
CA ALA A 171 9.30 -23.89 6.66
C ALA A 171 7.89 -24.19 7.19
N PHE A 172 7.73 -24.77 8.38
CA PHE A 172 6.41 -24.99 8.99
C PHE A 172 5.86 -23.76 9.71
N THR A 173 6.74 -22.89 10.23
CA THR A 173 6.32 -21.71 10.99
C THR A 173 6.13 -20.44 10.14
N THR A 174 6.77 -20.38 8.97
CA THR A 174 6.76 -19.16 8.15
C THR A 174 5.36 -18.85 7.58
N VAL A 175 5.08 -17.56 7.39
CA VAL A 175 3.76 -17.07 6.95
C VAL A 175 3.60 -17.14 5.43
N SER A 176 4.71 -17.23 4.68
CA SER A 176 4.68 -17.29 3.22
C SER A 176 4.68 -18.74 2.73
N ASP A 177 3.59 -19.13 2.05
CA ASP A 177 3.45 -20.45 1.44
C ASP A 177 4.53 -20.72 0.39
N ARG A 178 4.90 -19.69 -0.39
CA ARG A 178 5.97 -19.78 -1.41
C ARG A 178 7.33 -20.05 -0.78
N PHE A 179 7.66 -19.31 0.27
CA PHE A 179 8.92 -19.51 0.98
C PHE A 179 8.98 -20.86 1.72
N SER A 180 7.84 -21.30 2.28
CA SER A 180 7.70 -22.64 2.86
C SER A 180 7.96 -23.74 1.82
N ALA A 181 7.33 -23.65 0.64
CA ALA A 181 7.54 -24.60 -0.45
C ALA A 181 9.00 -24.62 -0.93
N PHE A 182 9.62 -23.44 -1.03
CA PHE A 182 11.03 -23.28 -1.36
C PHE A 182 11.95 -23.99 -0.36
N LEU A 183 11.80 -23.72 0.94
CA LEU A 183 12.66 -24.35 1.97
C LEU A 183 12.50 -25.87 2.01
N ARG A 184 11.26 -26.39 1.86
CA ARG A 184 11.01 -27.84 1.81
C ARG A 184 11.64 -28.49 0.58
N GLY A 185 11.51 -27.85 -0.58
CA GLY A 185 12.16 -28.31 -1.81
C GLY A 185 13.68 -28.29 -1.69
N LEU A 186 14.24 -27.23 -1.09
CA LEU A 186 15.67 -27.06 -0.91
C LEU A 186 16.25 -28.14 0.02
N VAL A 187 15.57 -28.46 1.13
CA VAL A 187 15.95 -29.58 2.01
C VAL A 187 15.95 -30.89 1.23
N SER A 188 14.87 -31.18 0.51
CA SER A 188 14.71 -32.43 -0.26
C SER A 188 15.77 -32.58 -1.37
N PHE A 189 16.20 -31.46 -1.95
CA PHE A 189 17.22 -31.45 -3.00
C PHE A 189 18.64 -31.52 -2.44
N SER A 190 18.91 -30.83 -1.33
CA SER A 190 20.21 -30.85 -0.65
C SER A 190 20.56 -32.24 -0.10
N GLU A 191 19.57 -33.08 0.21
CA GLU A 191 19.80 -34.48 0.59
C GLU A 191 20.28 -35.34 -0.59
N LYS A 192 19.90 -34.99 -1.82
CA LYS A 192 20.17 -35.78 -3.04
C LYS A 192 21.41 -35.30 -3.80
N ARG A 193 21.73 -33.99 -3.74
CA ARG A 193 22.84 -33.38 -4.48
C ARG A 193 23.62 -32.39 -3.61
N LYS A 194 24.94 -32.34 -3.80
CA LYS A 194 25.84 -31.40 -3.10
C LYS A 194 25.71 -29.95 -3.58
N ASN A 195 25.20 -29.70 -4.79
CA ASN A 195 25.03 -28.36 -5.34
C ASN A 195 23.55 -28.00 -5.37
N TYR A 196 23.15 -26.91 -4.73
CA TYR A 196 21.76 -26.46 -4.62
C TYR A 196 21.36 -25.46 -5.72
N ASP A 197 22.31 -24.97 -6.53
CA ASP A 197 22.05 -23.99 -7.59
C ASP A 197 20.99 -24.45 -8.59
N GLU A 198 21.08 -25.70 -9.04
CA GLU A 198 20.15 -26.27 -10.04
C GLU A 198 18.70 -26.17 -9.58
N PHE A 199 18.43 -26.54 -8.32
CA PHE A 199 17.10 -26.39 -7.72
C PHE A 199 16.68 -24.92 -7.60
N VAL A 200 17.58 -24.04 -7.15
CA VAL A 200 17.25 -22.62 -6.99
C VAL A 200 16.91 -22.01 -8.34
N SER A 201 17.72 -22.27 -9.38
CA SER A 201 17.50 -21.79 -10.74
C SER A 201 16.19 -22.30 -11.33
N GLU A 202 15.86 -23.57 -11.12
CA GLU A 202 14.57 -24.16 -11.51
C GLU A 202 13.41 -23.49 -10.76
N PHE A 203 13.52 -23.31 -9.45
CA PHE A 203 12.51 -22.66 -8.63
C PHE A 203 12.27 -21.21 -9.07
N ILE A 204 13.32 -20.43 -9.38
CA ILE A 204 13.15 -19.06 -9.89
C ILE A 204 12.41 -19.08 -11.23
N SER A 205 12.70 -20.06 -12.10
CA SER A 205 12.01 -20.17 -13.39
C SER A 205 10.53 -20.41 -13.22
N ILE A 206 10.16 -21.35 -12.36
CA ILE A 206 8.77 -21.66 -12.02
C ILE A 206 8.10 -20.44 -11.37
N ASP A 207 8.74 -19.81 -10.38
CA ASP A 207 8.20 -18.65 -9.66
C ASP A 207 7.97 -17.46 -10.61
N SER A 208 8.86 -17.23 -11.58
CA SER A 208 8.72 -16.15 -12.55
C SER A 208 7.49 -16.31 -13.45
N VAL A 209 7.19 -17.55 -13.85
CA VAL A 209 5.99 -17.88 -14.63
C VAL A 209 4.74 -17.66 -13.78
N TYR A 210 4.74 -18.13 -12.54
CA TYR A 210 3.62 -17.88 -11.62
C TYR A 210 3.38 -16.38 -11.38
N ARG A 211 4.44 -15.59 -11.18
CA ARG A 211 4.35 -14.13 -11.03
C ARG A 211 3.75 -13.49 -12.27
N ARG A 212 4.16 -13.92 -13.47
CA ARG A 212 3.60 -13.41 -14.72
C ARG A 212 2.10 -13.69 -14.83
N ILE A 213 1.68 -14.92 -14.55
CA ILE A 213 0.27 -15.31 -14.56
C ILE A 213 -0.53 -14.50 -13.53
N GLU A 214 0.01 -14.30 -12.33
CA GLU A 214 -0.63 -13.50 -11.27
C GLU A 214 -0.80 -12.04 -11.69
N LEU A 215 0.24 -11.44 -12.27
CA LEU A 215 0.21 -10.07 -12.78
C LEU A 215 -0.79 -9.91 -13.94
N GLU A 216 -0.81 -10.84 -14.90
CA GLU A 216 -1.75 -10.82 -16.02
C GLU A 216 -3.20 -11.03 -15.54
N SER A 217 -3.42 -11.96 -14.61
CA SER A 217 -4.73 -12.17 -13.97
C SER A 217 -5.19 -10.92 -13.22
N TYR A 218 -4.29 -10.28 -12.48
CA TYR A 218 -4.58 -9.03 -11.80
C TYR A 218 -4.94 -7.90 -12.78
N ALA A 219 -4.16 -7.73 -13.85
CA ALA A 219 -4.43 -6.73 -14.88
C ALA A 219 -5.83 -6.93 -15.51
N SER A 220 -6.21 -8.19 -15.75
CA SER A 220 -7.54 -8.55 -16.26
C SER A 220 -8.66 -8.24 -15.27
N ARG A 221 -8.48 -8.61 -13.98
CA ARG A 221 -9.44 -8.27 -12.92
C ARG A 221 -9.61 -6.76 -12.76
N LEU A 222 -8.50 -6.02 -12.78
CA LEU A 222 -8.48 -4.58 -12.69
C LEU A 222 -9.26 -3.92 -13.84
N LYS A 223 -9.04 -4.40 -15.09
CA LYS A 223 -9.78 -3.93 -16.26
C LYS A 223 -11.29 -4.16 -16.11
N ASN A 224 -11.70 -5.36 -15.70
CA ASN A 224 -13.12 -5.71 -15.53
C ASN A 224 -13.77 -4.90 -14.40
N LEU A 225 -13.06 -4.71 -13.28
CA LEU A 225 -13.56 -3.92 -12.16
C LEU A 225 -13.68 -2.45 -12.57
N SER A 226 -12.71 -1.92 -13.32
CA SER A 226 -12.76 -0.56 -13.85
C SER A 226 -13.95 -0.34 -14.79
N SER A 227 -14.27 -1.30 -15.67
CA SER A 227 -15.43 -1.14 -16.56
C SER A 227 -16.75 -1.11 -15.78
N VAL A 228 -16.90 -1.96 -14.76
CA VAL A 228 -18.09 -1.94 -13.88
C VAL A 228 -18.17 -0.63 -13.13
N PHE A 229 -17.04 -0.12 -12.61
CA PHE A 229 -16.99 1.16 -11.92
C PHE A 229 -17.41 2.32 -12.83
N PHE A 230 -16.89 2.41 -14.05
CA PHE A 230 -17.31 3.45 -15.00
C PHE A 230 -18.78 3.39 -15.35
N ALA A 231 -19.35 2.18 -15.51
CA ALA A 231 -20.78 2.01 -15.74
C ALA A 231 -21.60 2.53 -14.54
N LEU A 232 -21.21 2.16 -13.31
CA LEU A 232 -21.91 2.54 -12.09
C LEU A 232 -21.81 4.05 -11.80
N LEU A 233 -20.64 4.62 -12.08
CA LEU A 233 -20.38 6.06 -11.96
C LEU A 233 -21.16 6.86 -13.01
N GLY A 234 -21.44 6.29 -14.19
CA GLY A 234 -22.37 6.88 -15.16
C GLY A 234 -23.84 6.75 -14.74
N MET A 235 -24.24 5.62 -14.15
CA MET A 235 -25.62 5.35 -13.73
C MET A 235 -26.06 6.13 -12.48
N LEU A 236 -25.17 6.37 -11.52
CA LEU A 236 -25.53 7.06 -10.27
C LEU A 236 -26.04 8.49 -10.47
N PRO A 237 -25.34 9.35 -11.25
CA PRO A 237 -25.83 10.68 -11.58
C PRO A 237 -27.15 10.65 -12.34
N THR A 238 -27.36 9.70 -13.26
CA THR A 238 -28.62 9.63 -14.00
C THR A 238 -29.78 9.21 -13.12
N LEU A 239 -29.59 8.22 -12.24
CA LEU A 239 -30.56 7.84 -11.21
C LEU A 239 -30.84 8.96 -10.22
N ALA A 240 -29.81 9.72 -9.86
CA ALA A 240 -29.96 10.88 -9.00
C ALA A 240 -30.78 12.00 -9.64
N ILE A 241 -30.52 12.31 -10.91
CA ILE A 241 -31.30 13.29 -11.67
C ILE A 241 -32.76 12.82 -11.72
N PHE A 242 -33.00 11.55 -12.03
CA PHE A 242 -34.34 10.96 -12.04
C PHE A 242 -35.03 11.04 -10.68
N SER A 243 -34.34 10.68 -9.61
CA SER A 243 -34.87 10.70 -8.25
C SER A 243 -35.12 12.12 -7.73
N LEU A 244 -34.29 13.09 -8.11
CA LEU A 244 -34.52 14.50 -7.81
C LEU A 244 -35.79 14.97 -8.52
N THR A 245 -35.94 14.67 -9.81
CA THR A 245 -37.16 15.01 -10.56
C THR A 245 -38.42 14.35 -10.02
N SER A 246 -38.35 13.11 -9.51
CA SER A 246 -39.51 12.45 -8.89
C SER A 246 -39.85 13.03 -7.52
N SER A 247 -38.85 13.36 -6.70
CA SER A 247 -39.05 14.00 -5.39
C SER A 247 -39.73 15.38 -5.49
N MET A 248 -39.50 16.09 -6.60
CA MET A 248 -40.16 17.36 -6.89
C MET A 248 -41.67 17.22 -7.17
N ILE A 249 -42.13 16.05 -7.61
CA ILE A 249 -43.54 15.80 -7.93
C ILE A 249 -44.33 15.39 -6.67
N GLU A 250 -43.71 14.62 -5.76
CA GLU A 250 -44.40 14.03 -4.60
C GLU A 250 -44.17 14.79 -3.27
N GLY A 251 -43.36 15.85 -3.24
CA GLY A 251 -43.12 16.64 -2.02
C GLY A 251 -42.46 15.83 -0.89
N GLY A 252 -41.67 14.81 -1.25
CA GLY A 252 -41.05 13.86 -0.34
C GLY A 252 -39.52 13.94 -0.31
N ASN A 253 -38.99 13.94 0.93
CA ASN A 253 -37.60 14.03 1.41
C ASN A 253 -36.40 13.98 0.44
N ASP A 254 -35.41 14.83 0.78
CA ASP A 254 -34.01 15.00 0.36
C ASP A 254 -33.11 13.74 0.23
N PHE A 255 -33.66 12.53 0.28
CA PHE A 255 -32.89 11.29 0.16
C PHE A 255 -32.09 11.20 -1.15
N ALA A 256 -32.58 11.81 -2.23
CA ALA A 256 -31.88 11.84 -3.52
C ALA A 256 -30.60 12.70 -3.46
N ALA A 257 -30.67 13.89 -2.86
CA ALA A 257 -29.51 14.77 -2.69
C ALA A 257 -28.48 14.13 -1.75
N LEU A 258 -28.93 13.50 -0.66
CA LEU A 258 -28.08 12.81 0.30
C LEU A 258 -27.40 11.58 -0.31
N ALA A 259 -28.12 10.83 -1.17
CA ALA A 259 -27.55 9.69 -1.91
C ALA A 259 -26.50 10.10 -2.95
N VAL A 260 -26.63 11.27 -3.59
CA VAL A 260 -25.59 11.81 -4.47
C VAL A 260 -24.37 12.24 -3.68
N TYR A 261 -24.59 13.02 -2.62
CA TYR A 261 -23.51 13.64 -1.86
C TYR A 261 -22.73 12.64 -1.00
N PHE A 262 -23.37 11.58 -0.50
CA PHE A 262 -22.67 10.48 0.19
C PHE A 262 -22.30 9.33 -0.75
N GLY A 263 -23.15 9.00 -1.73
CA GLY A 263 -22.97 7.83 -2.58
C GLY A 263 -21.83 7.94 -3.57
N LEU A 264 -21.66 9.09 -4.25
CA LEU A 264 -20.53 9.31 -5.17
C LEU A 264 -19.19 9.23 -4.43
N PRO A 265 -18.99 9.93 -3.29
CA PRO A 265 -17.74 9.84 -2.54
C PRO A 265 -17.52 8.46 -1.90
N ALA A 266 -18.56 7.79 -1.39
CA ALA A 266 -18.46 6.44 -0.83
C ALA A 266 -18.08 5.39 -1.90
N MET A 267 -18.66 5.49 -3.10
CA MET A 267 -18.30 4.62 -4.22
C MET A 267 -16.88 4.86 -4.70
N ALA A 268 -16.43 6.11 -4.73
CA ALA A 268 -15.03 6.43 -5.01
C ALA A 268 -14.12 5.80 -3.94
N ALA A 269 -14.44 5.95 -2.66
CA ALA A 269 -13.69 5.33 -1.57
C ALA A 269 -13.67 3.79 -1.68
N ALA A 270 -14.80 3.17 -2.04
CA ALA A 270 -14.91 1.72 -2.24
C ALA A 270 -14.09 1.22 -3.44
N MET A 271 -14.10 1.97 -4.55
CA MET A 271 -13.26 1.67 -5.72
C MET A 271 -11.77 1.77 -5.36
N VAL A 272 -11.38 2.83 -4.69
CA VAL A 272 -9.99 3.01 -4.28
C VAL A 272 -9.59 1.93 -3.26
N ALA A 273 -10.47 1.56 -2.35
CA ALA A 273 -10.24 0.46 -1.42
C ALA A 273 -10.09 -0.89 -2.13
N THR A 274 -10.90 -1.18 -3.15
CA THR A 274 -10.79 -2.42 -3.94
C THR A 274 -9.53 -2.44 -4.80
N LEU A 275 -9.18 -1.33 -5.46
CA LEU A 275 -7.89 -1.15 -6.13
C LEU A 275 -6.72 -1.36 -5.18
N TYR A 276 -6.84 -0.83 -3.96
CA TYR A 276 -5.83 -0.94 -2.92
C TYR A 276 -5.66 -2.37 -2.39
N ILE A 277 -6.78 -3.07 -2.14
CA ILE A 277 -6.76 -4.44 -1.63
C ILE A 277 -6.21 -5.39 -2.69
N GLY A 278 -6.57 -5.19 -3.96
CA GLY A 278 -6.18 -6.05 -5.07
C GLY A 278 -4.75 -5.83 -5.57
N SER A 279 -4.14 -4.66 -5.34
CA SER A 279 -2.84 -4.33 -5.95
C SER A 279 -1.71 -5.28 -5.54
N PRO A 280 -1.03 -5.94 -6.52
CA PRO A 280 0.12 -6.80 -6.27
C PRO A 280 1.39 -6.01 -5.91
N GLU A 281 1.37 -4.67 -6.04
CA GLU A 281 2.50 -3.78 -5.71
C GLU A 281 2.45 -3.25 -4.27
N LYS A 282 1.71 -3.91 -3.38
CA LYS A 282 1.27 -3.37 -2.08
C LYS A 282 2.39 -2.70 -1.24
N LYS A 283 3.70 -3.01 -1.35
CA LYS A 283 4.82 -2.28 -0.68
C LYS A 283 6.15 -2.47 -1.41
N MET A 284 6.25 -2.12 -2.69
CA MET A 284 7.57 -1.80 -3.24
C MET A 284 8.02 -0.44 -2.68
N ARG A 285 9.13 -0.42 -1.92
CA ARG A 285 9.73 0.84 -1.46
C ARG A 285 10.29 1.57 -2.70
N ARG A 286 9.55 2.54 -3.24
CA ARG A 286 10.16 3.59 -4.06
C ARG A 286 10.70 4.67 -3.12
N HIS A 287 11.99 4.99 -3.24
CA HIS A 287 12.66 5.93 -2.34
C HIS A 287 11.96 7.32 -2.34
N LEU A 288 11.36 7.72 -3.46
CA LEU A 288 10.64 8.99 -3.61
C LEU A 288 9.15 8.96 -3.21
N GLY A 289 8.60 7.78 -2.88
CA GLY A 289 7.20 7.69 -2.44
C GLY A 289 6.92 8.43 -1.13
N LYS A 290 7.94 8.65 -0.28
CA LYS A 290 7.78 9.43 0.95
C LYS A 290 7.68 10.93 0.68
N GLU A 291 8.61 11.49 -0.09
CA GLU A 291 8.68 12.93 -0.34
C GLU A 291 7.51 13.41 -1.20
N ALA A 292 7.15 12.67 -2.25
CA ALA A 292 6.01 13.00 -3.09
C ALA A 292 4.68 12.93 -2.33
N MET A 293 4.54 12.01 -1.37
CA MET A 293 3.34 11.88 -0.55
C MET A 293 3.23 12.98 0.49
N ILE A 294 4.34 13.34 1.16
CA ILE A 294 4.35 14.49 2.08
C ILE A 294 3.95 15.74 1.33
N ALA A 295 4.49 15.94 0.12
CA ALA A 295 4.16 17.09 -0.69
C ALA A 295 2.69 17.09 -1.17
N ALA A 296 2.16 15.93 -1.58
CA ALA A 296 0.74 15.83 -1.98
C ALA A 296 -0.23 16.01 -0.80
N PHE A 297 0.12 15.51 0.39
CA PHE A 297 -0.63 15.77 1.62
C PHE A 297 -0.62 17.25 1.97
N MET A 298 0.54 17.90 1.96
CA MET A 298 0.67 19.34 2.21
C MET A 298 -0.18 20.14 1.22
N LEU A 299 -0.12 19.82 -0.07
CA LEU A 299 -0.93 20.48 -1.11
C LEU A 299 -2.44 20.30 -0.88
N SER A 300 -2.89 19.09 -0.56
CA SER A 300 -4.30 18.84 -0.26
C SER A 300 -4.76 19.57 1.01
N SER A 301 -3.92 19.60 2.05
CA SER A 301 -4.24 20.26 3.32
C SER A 301 -4.31 21.79 3.18
N ILE A 302 -3.45 22.39 2.34
CA ILE A 302 -3.45 23.82 2.06
C ILE A 302 -4.74 24.24 1.34
N VAL A 303 -5.21 23.45 0.37
CA VAL A 303 -6.45 23.76 -0.36
C VAL A 303 -7.69 23.52 0.51
N ILE A 304 -7.69 22.50 1.37
CA ILE A 304 -8.79 22.30 2.34
C ILE A 304 -8.81 23.43 3.39
N ALA A 305 -7.65 23.86 3.87
CA ALA A 305 -7.54 24.96 4.83
C ALA A 305 -7.95 26.33 4.24
N SER A 306 -7.67 26.58 2.96
CA SER A 306 -8.09 27.82 2.30
C SER A 306 -9.60 27.90 2.12
N VAL A 307 -10.28 26.77 1.83
CA VAL A 307 -11.75 26.68 1.83
C VAL A 307 -12.31 26.95 3.22
N TYR A 308 -11.69 26.39 4.27
CA TYR A 308 -12.12 26.60 5.65
C TYR A 308 -12.00 28.07 6.08
N LEU A 309 -10.88 28.73 5.74
CA LEU A 309 -10.64 30.14 6.07
C LEU A 309 -11.66 31.07 5.41
N GLU A 310 -12.04 30.81 4.15
CA GLU A 310 -13.05 31.61 3.46
C GLU A 310 -14.45 31.40 4.07
N ARG A 311 -14.79 30.17 4.49
CA ARG A 311 -16.10 29.83 5.06
C ARG A 311 -16.31 30.34 6.49
N PHE A 312 -15.32 30.20 7.36
CA PHE A 312 -15.46 30.56 8.79
C PHE A 312 -15.09 32.01 9.11
N PHE A 313 -14.15 32.59 8.37
CA PHE A 313 -13.62 33.93 8.68
C PHE A 313 -14.00 34.98 7.63
N GLY A 314 -14.74 34.62 6.58
CA GLY A 314 -15.26 35.55 5.58
C GLY A 314 -14.18 36.21 4.72
N PHE A 315 -12.96 35.66 4.69
CA PHE A 315 -11.88 36.18 3.84
C PHE A 315 -12.13 35.81 2.37
N SER A 316 -12.87 36.66 1.66
CA SER A 316 -13.10 36.50 0.23
C SER A 316 -11.80 36.66 -0.57
N GLY A 317 -11.48 35.69 -1.45
CA GLY A 317 -10.41 35.82 -2.45
C GLY A 317 -9.10 35.09 -2.14
N ILE A 318 -9.02 34.30 -1.06
CA ILE A 318 -7.83 33.49 -0.73
C ILE A 318 -7.82 32.15 -1.50
N THR A 319 -8.99 31.65 -1.91
CA THR A 319 -9.13 30.36 -2.59
C THR A 319 -8.44 30.34 -3.95
N PHE A 320 -8.56 31.39 -4.76
CA PHE A 320 -7.93 31.45 -6.08
C PHE A 320 -6.37 31.44 -6.02
N PRO A 321 -5.69 32.28 -5.20
CA PRO A 321 -4.25 32.18 -4.98
C PRO A 321 -3.80 30.82 -4.44
N SER A 322 -4.58 30.19 -3.54
CA SER A 322 -4.25 28.87 -3.01
C SER A 322 -4.29 27.78 -4.09
N LEU A 323 -5.27 27.83 -5.00
CA LEU A 323 -5.38 26.95 -6.16
C LEU A 323 -4.20 27.13 -7.13
N VAL A 324 -3.81 28.37 -7.41
CA VAL A 324 -2.65 28.67 -8.27
C VAL A 324 -1.35 28.20 -7.63
N SER A 325 -1.17 28.42 -6.32
CA SER A 325 0.01 27.95 -5.59
C SER A 325 0.11 26.42 -5.55
N SER A 326 -1.02 25.73 -5.35
CA SER A 326 -1.07 24.27 -5.32
C SER A 326 -0.81 23.64 -6.69
N SER A 327 -1.34 24.26 -7.76
CA SER A 327 -1.08 23.85 -9.14
C SER A 327 0.39 24.04 -9.52
N SER A 328 1.01 25.14 -9.09
CA SER A 328 2.41 25.44 -9.33
C SER A 328 3.34 24.46 -8.60
N ALA A 329 3.06 24.17 -7.34
CA ALA A 329 3.82 23.19 -6.56
C ALA A 329 3.66 21.76 -7.11
N ALA A 330 2.46 21.38 -7.56
CA ALA A 330 2.24 20.10 -8.25
C ALA A 330 3.09 19.98 -9.52
N PHE A 331 3.23 21.07 -10.29
CA PHE A 331 4.06 21.10 -11.49
C PHE A 331 5.56 20.95 -11.17
N ILE A 332 6.05 21.60 -10.12
CA ILE A 332 7.44 21.48 -9.65
C ILE A 332 7.74 20.04 -9.22
N LEU A 333 6.84 19.41 -8.46
CA LEU A 333 6.94 17.99 -8.07
C LEU A 333 6.98 17.07 -9.29
N ALA A 334 6.09 17.29 -10.27
CA ALA A 334 6.07 16.51 -11.50
C ALA A 334 7.38 16.65 -12.30
N ALA A 335 7.97 17.85 -12.33
CA ALA A 335 9.25 18.10 -12.99
C ALA A 335 10.44 17.43 -12.28
N ALA A 336 10.51 17.54 -10.95
CA ALA A 336 11.53 16.84 -10.15
C ALA A 336 11.42 15.32 -10.33
N PHE A 337 10.19 14.79 -10.37
CA PHE A 337 9.93 13.37 -10.56
C PHE A 337 10.31 12.87 -11.95
N ARG A 338 10.03 13.64 -13.01
CA ARG A 338 10.49 13.32 -14.38
C ARG A 338 12.01 13.15 -14.42
N ARG A 339 12.77 13.96 -13.68
CA ARG A 339 14.23 13.83 -13.61
C ARG A 339 14.64 12.49 -12.99
N THR A 340 13.99 12.06 -11.92
CA THR A 340 14.32 10.77 -11.29
C THR A 340 13.93 9.58 -12.14
N LEU A 341 12.75 9.60 -12.78
CA LEU A 341 12.35 8.53 -13.70
C LEU A 341 13.32 8.43 -14.89
N LYS A 342 13.78 9.58 -15.38
CA LYS A 342 14.80 9.61 -16.43
C LYS A 342 16.09 8.97 -15.93
N TRP A 343 16.54 9.30 -14.72
CA TRP A 343 17.71 8.66 -14.10
C TRP A 343 17.56 7.14 -13.97
N GLU A 344 16.42 6.63 -13.52
CA GLU A 344 16.19 5.18 -13.44
C GLU A 344 16.26 4.52 -14.82
N THR A 345 15.69 5.16 -15.84
CA THR A 345 15.72 4.66 -17.23
C THR A 345 17.14 4.69 -17.78
N ASP A 346 17.88 5.78 -17.54
CA ASP A 346 19.27 5.93 -17.98
C ASP A 346 20.18 4.87 -17.32
N VAL A 347 19.92 4.52 -16.05
CA VAL A 347 20.62 3.41 -15.35
C VAL A 347 20.23 2.06 -15.92
N GLU A 348 18.93 1.80 -16.16
CA GLU A 348 18.44 0.56 -16.80
C GLU A 348 19.10 0.36 -18.18
N ASP A 349 19.19 1.39 -19.01
CA ASP A 349 19.80 1.35 -20.34
C ASP A 349 21.32 1.09 -20.28
N GLN A 350 22.01 1.65 -19.27
CA GLN A 350 23.45 1.47 -19.08
C GLN A 350 23.80 0.11 -18.44
N LEU A 351 22.85 -0.52 -17.74
CA LEU A 351 23.09 -1.72 -16.94
C LEU A 351 23.43 -2.94 -17.80
N ASP A 352 22.80 -3.09 -18.96
CA ASP A 352 23.13 -4.16 -19.91
C ASP A 352 24.58 -4.05 -20.37
N SER A 353 25.00 -2.84 -20.77
CA SER A 353 26.38 -2.58 -21.18
C SER A 353 27.36 -2.83 -20.05
N PHE A 354 27.01 -2.43 -18.82
CA PHE A 354 27.82 -2.68 -17.63
C PHE A 354 27.99 -4.18 -17.34
N LEU A 355 26.92 -4.97 -17.38
CA LEU A 355 26.97 -6.42 -17.15
C LEU A 355 27.77 -7.15 -18.23
N MET A 356 27.66 -6.72 -19.49
CA MET A 356 28.45 -7.27 -20.60
C MET A 356 29.94 -6.93 -20.44
N ASN A 357 30.26 -5.70 -20.03
CA ASN A 357 31.64 -5.30 -19.71
C ASN A 357 32.21 -6.09 -18.54
N LEU A 358 31.42 -6.32 -17.48
CA LEU A 358 31.80 -7.17 -16.35
C LEU A 358 32.08 -8.61 -16.82
N MET A 359 31.24 -9.18 -17.68
CA MET A 359 31.46 -10.52 -18.23
C MET A 359 32.73 -10.58 -19.07
N ALA A 360 32.97 -9.58 -19.91
CA ALA A 360 34.18 -9.48 -20.71
C ALA A 360 35.42 -9.37 -19.80
N ALA A 361 35.41 -8.46 -18.82
CA ALA A 361 36.48 -8.25 -17.87
C ALA A 361 36.77 -9.50 -17.01
N SER A 362 35.72 -10.23 -16.62
CA SER A 362 35.86 -11.50 -15.91
C SER A 362 36.58 -12.58 -16.73
N LYS A 363 36.41 -12.58 -18.06
CA LYS A 363 37.04 -13.56 -18.94
C LYS A 363 38.47 -13.15 -19.32
N THR A 364 38.74 -11.86 -19.41
CA THR A 364 40.05 -11.31 -19.83
C THR A 364 40.97 -10.97 -18.66
N GLY A 365 40.45 -10.95 -17.42
CA GLY A 365 41.21 -10.54 -16.23
C GLY A 365 41.50 -9.03 -16.15
N SER A 366 40.84 -8.21 -16.97
CA SER A 366 40.99 -6.75 -16.94
C SER A 366 40.27 -6.12 -15.73
N GLN A 367 40.47 -4.82 -15.50
CA GLN A 367 39.78 -4.09 -14.42
C GLN A 367 38.26 -4.34 -14.47
N LEU A 368 37.72 -4.95 -13.41
CA LEU A 368 36.32 -5.38 -13.29
C LEU A 368 35.31 -4.23 -13.32
N LEU A 369 35.74 -2.98 -13.12
CA LEU A 369 34.82 -1.85 -12.87
C LEU A 369 34.91 -0.75 -13.94
N THR A 370 34.89 -1.13 -15.23
CA THR A 370 34.72 -0.16 -16.32
C THR A 370 33.23 0.14 -16.56
N ALA A 371 32.71 1.12 -15.80
CA ALA A 371 31.36 1.65 -15.98
C ALA A 371 31.39 3.03 -16.66
N SER A 372 30.31 3.37 -17.37
CA SER A 372 30.10 4.69 -17.96
C SER A 372 28.85 5.37 -17.37
N GLY A 373 28.71 6.68 -17.58
CA GLY A 373 27.49 7.42 -17.27
C GLY A 373 27.14 7.52 -15.77
N GLU A 374 25.89 7.24 -15.44
CA GLU A 374 25.36 7.32 -14.08
C GLU A 374 25.82 6.14 -13.21
N ILE A 375 25.99 4.96 -13.82
CA ILE A 375 26.56 3.79 -13.11
C ILE A 375 28.00 4.07 -12.68
N ALA A 376 28.79 4.79 -13.48
CA ALA A 376 30.15 5.18 -13.11
C ALA A 376 30.19 6.06 -11.86
N LYS A 377 29.22 6.98 -11.69
CA LYS A 377 29.12 7.83 -10.49
C LYS A 377 28.78 7.01 -9.25
N GLU A 378 27.89 6.03 -9.39
CA GLU A 378 27.49 5.12 -8.30
C GLU A 378 28.62 4.13 -7.92
N ILE A 379 29.53 3.80 -8.85
CA ILE A 379 30.65 2.88 -8.61
C ILE A 379 31.94 3.61 -8.22
N ALA A 380 32.10 4.88 -8.56
CA ALA A 380 33.25 5.71 -8.15
C ALA A 380 33.63 5.59 -6.67
N PRO A 381 32.70 5.64 -5.69
CA PRO A 381 33.05 5.43 -4.28
C PRO A 381 33.60 4.03 -4.00
N VAL A 382 33.15 2.99 -4.71
CA VAL A 382 33.71 1.63 -4.59
C VAL A 382 35.16 1.60 -5.02
N ILE A 383 35.48 2.25 -6.14
CA ILE A 383 36.86 2.29 -6.66
C ILE A 383 37.77 3.00 -5.65
N ALA A 384 37.31 4.12 -5.08
CA ALA A 384 38.04 4.83 -4.03
C ALA A 384 38.20 4.00 -2.74
N GLU A 385 37.13 3.34 -2.27
CA GLU A 385 37.13 2.55 -1.04
C GLU A 385 37.86 1.20 -1.17
N SER A 386 37.94 0.65 -2.40
CA SER A 386 38.70 -0.56 -2.70
C SER A 386 40.22 -0.37 -2.61
N GLN A 387 40.70 0.87 -2.58
CA GLN A 387 42.11 1.17 -2.29
C GLN A 387 42.45 0.97 -0.80
N VAL A 388 41.43 0.98 0.07
CA VAL A 388 41.58 0.94 1.53
C VAL A 388 41.04 -0.38 2.12
N SER A 389 39.98 -0.95 1.53
CA SER A 389 39.33 -2.17 2.00
C SER A 389 39.25 -3.23 0.89
N SER A 390 38.90 -4.47 1.26
CA SER A 390 38.73 -5.53 0.26
C SER A 390 37.64 -5.15 -0.75
N LEU A 391 37.86 -5.45 -2.03
CA LEU A 391 36.89 -5.13 -3.09
C LEU A 391 35.47 -5.64 -2.76
N GLY A 392 35.37 -6.85 -2.20
CA GLY A 392 34.09 -7.43 -1.79
C GLY A 392 33.37 -6.65 -0.68
N SER A 393 34.09 -6.15 0.32
CA SER A 393 33.48 -5.32 1.39
C SER A 393 33.03 -3.96 0.88
N ALA A 394 33.82 -3.32 0.01
CA ALA A 394 33.46 -2.05 -0.62
C ALA A 394 32.20 -2.19 -1.51
N LEU A 395 32.12 -3.28 -2.29
CA LEU A 395 30.92 -3.60 -3.08
C LEU A 395 29.69 -3.84 -2.20
N LYS A 396 29.85 -4.58 -1.09
CA LYS A 396 28.76 -4.85 -0.15
C LYS A 396 28.26 -3.58 0.54
N GLU A 397 29.14 -2.68 0.96
CA GLU A 397 28.75 -1.41 1.58
C GLU A 397 28.08 -0.48 0.57
N GLN A 398 28.62 -0.37 -0.66
CA GLN A 398 27.99 0.46 -1.68
C GLN A 398 26.63 -0.09 -2.13
N SER A 399 26.45 -1.41 -2.14
CA SER A 399 25.14 -2.01 -2.46
C SER A 399 24.00 -1.48 -1.58
N LYS A 400 24.30 -1.04 -0.34
CA LYS A 400 23.33 -0.46 0.59
C LYS A 400 22.97 0.99 0.26
N ARG A 401 23.88 1.71 -0.40
CA ARG A 401 23.74 3.13 -0.75
C ARG A 401 23.10 3.34 -2.12
N VAL A 402 23.30 2.38 -3.03
CA VAL A 402 22.77 2.45 -4.39
C VAL A 402 21.25 2.43 -4.38
N ARG A 403 20.65 3.39 -5.10
CA ARG A 403 19.20 3.55 -5.16
C ARG A 403 18.52 2.55 -6.09
N HIS A 404 19.20 2.11 -7.14
CA HIS A 404 18.61 1.21 -8.13
C HIS A 404 18.56 -0.23 -7.60
N PRO A 405 17.39 -0.87 -7.52
CA PRO A 405 17.22 -2.13 -6.81
C PRO A 405 18.02 -3.28 -7.42
N PHE A 406 18.06 -3.38 -8.76
CA PHE A 406 18.83 -4.45 -9.39
C PHE A 406 20.34 -4.21 -9.30
N LEU A 407 20.78 -2.96 -9.41
CA LEU A 407 22.21 -2.64 -9.32
C LEU A 407 22.73 -2.93 -7.89
N SER A 408 21.94 -2.63 -6.87
CA SER A 408 22.21 -3.05 -5.48
C SER A 408 22.41 -4.57 -5.38
N ILE A 409 21.53 -5.37 -6.00
CA ILE A 409 21.65 -6.85 -6.01
C ILE A 409 22.94 -7.30 -6.70
N VAL A 410 23.26 -6.73 -7.87
CA VAL A 410 24.48 -7.05 -8.62
C VAL A 410 25.72 -6.74 -7.77
N LEU A 411 25.78 -5.56 -7.15
CA LEU A 411 26.92 -5.18 -6.32
C LEU A 411 27.03 -6.06 -5.06
N TYR A 412 25.90 -6.37 -4.41
CA TYR A 412 25.89 -7.25 -3.24
C TYR A 412 26.37 -8.66 -3.59
N THR A 413 25.82 -9.24 -4.67
CA THR A 413 26.18 -10.59 -5.13
C THR A 413 27.64 -10.67 -5.55
N LEU A 414 28.13 -9.70 -6.34
CA LEU A 414 29.54 -9.59 -6.66
C LEU A 414 30.39 -9.46 -5.39
N GLY A 415 29.98 -8.63 -4.43
CA GLY A 415 30.68 -8.46 -3.15
C GLY A 415 30.87 -9.77 -2.37
N CYS A 416 29.85 -10.63 -2.34
CA CYS A 416 29.92 -11.93 -1.68
C CYS A 416 30.72 -12.98 -2.48
N VAL A 417 30.74 -12.88 -3.80
CA VAL A 417 31.28 -13.91 -4.72
C VAL A 417 32.75 -13.65 -5.11
N VAL A 418 33.16 -12.38 -5.20
CA VAL A 418 34.49 -11.96 -5.70
C VAL A 418 35.64 -12.63 -4.95
N HIS A 419 35.50 -12.85 -3.64
CA HIS A 419 36.54 -13.48 -2.81
C HIS A 419 36.42 -15.00 -2.69
N VAL A 420 35.28 -15.56 -3.09
CA VAL A 420 34.94 -16.97 -2.81
C VAL A 420 35.15 -17.86 -4.04
N THR A 421 35.16 -17.29 -5.25
CA THR A 421 34.88 -18.07 -6.46
C THR A 421 35.94 -17.86 -7.54
N ARG A 422 36.28 -18.95 -8.24
CA ARG A 422 37.16 -18.92 -9.43
C ARG A 422 36.38 -18.74 -10.74
N ASN A 423 35.06 -18.91 -10.71
CA ASN A 423 34.17 -18.90 -11.88
C ASN A 423 33.25 -17.67 -11.89
N LEU A 424 33.83 -16.48 -11.79
CA LEU A 424 33.07 -15.23 -11.77
C LEU A 424 32.23 -15.03 -13.06
N SER A 425 32.69 -15.59 -14.19
CA SER A 425 31.96 -15.59 -15.47
C SER A 425 30.59 -16.30 -15.36
N ASP A 426 30.51 -17.43 -14.66
CA ASP A 426 29.27 -18.21 -14.53
C ASP A 426 28.25 -17.49 -13.64
N VAL A 427 28.75 -16.80 -12.61
CA VAL A 427 27.96 -15.97 -11.70
C VAL A 427 27.41 -14.75 -12.45
N ILE A 428 28.24 -14.03 -13.21
CA ILE A 428 27.79 -12.88 -14.01
C ILE A 428 26.78 -13.33 -15.08
N SER A 429 27.00 -14.47 -15.74
CA SER A 429 26.03 -15.02 -16.68
C SER A 429 24.67 -15.29 -16.02
N GLY A 430 24.67 -15.81 -14.78
CA GLY A 430 23.45 -15.97 -13.99
C GLY A 430 22.78 -14.65 -13.66
N LEU A 431 23.55 -13.64 -13.27
CA LEU A 431 23.03 -12.31 -13.00
C LEU A 431 22.41 -11.65 -14.25
N ILE A 432 22.98 -11.86 -15.44
CA ILE A 432 22.39 -11.38 -16.70
C ILE A 432 21.04 -12.05 -16.98
N TYR A 433 20.94 -13.37 -16.75
CA TYR A 433 19.67 -14.07 -16.93
C TYR A 433 18.60 -13.58 -15.94
N GLU A 434 18.99 -13.39 -14.68
CA GLU A 434 18.11 -12.83 -13.65
C GLU A 434 17.75 -11.36 -13.91
N TYR A 435 18.66 -10.59 -14.54
CA TYR A 435 18.38 -9.23 -15.00
C TYR A 435 17.25 -9.21 -16.02
N HIS A 436 17.34 -10.01 -17.08
CA HIS A 436 16.31 -10.07 -18.11
C HIS A 436 14.95 -10.46 -17.52
N ARG A 437 14.92 -11.47 -16.66
CA ARG A 437 13.70 -11.90 -15.97
C ARG A 437 13.13 -10.80 -15.06
N PHE A 438 14.00 -10.11 -14.31
CA PHE A 438 13.59 -8.97 -13.49
C PHE A 438 13.03 -7.82 -14.32
N PHE A 439 13.65 -7.53 -15.46
CA PHE A 439 13.26 -6.47 -16.39
C PHE A 439 11.91 -6.76 -17.06
N GLU A 440 11.67 -7.99 -17.51
CA GLU A 440 10.36 -8.37 -18.06
C GLU A 440 9.24 -8.18 -17.03
N LEU A 441 9.46 -8.65 -15.79
CA LEU A 441 8.51 -8.48 -14.70
C LEU A 441 8.36 -7.01 -14.29
N SER A 442 9.43 -6.20 -14.33
CA SER A 442 9.35 -4.76 -14.04
C SER A 442 8.54 -4.03 -15.12
N LYS A 443 8.70 -4.39 -16.40
CA LYS A 443 7.95 -3.81 -17.52
C LYS A 443 6.45 -4.13 -17.44
N LEU A 444 6.10 -5.39 -17.16
CA LEU A 444 4.70 -5.78 -16.95
C LEU A 444 4.08 -5.03 -15.77
N ARG A 445 4.80 -4.95 -14.65
CA ARG A 445 4.36 -4.19 -13.46
C ARG A 445 4.15 -2.70 -13.76
N LYS A 446 5.14 -2.04 -14.39
CA LYS A 446 5.04 -0.63 -14.81
C LYS A 446 3.82 -0.41 -15.73
N SER A 447 3.54 -1.34 -16.64
CA SER A 447 2.36 -1.28 -17.53
C SER A 447 1.04 -1.37 -16.74
N ILE A 448 0.94 -2.32 -15.81
CA ILE A 448 -0.23 -2.50 -14.96
C ILE A 448 -0.48 -1.27 -14.09
N ALA A 449 0.56 -0.75 -13.42
CA ALA A 449 0.44 0.44 -12.58
C ALA A 449 0.00 1.68 -13.37
N ARG A 450 0.53 1.85 -14.60
CA ARG A 450 0.08 2.90 -15.53
C ARG A 450 -1.39 2.73 -15.91
N SER A 451 -1.82 1.51 -16.23
CA SER A 451 -3.23 1.24 -16.57
C SER A 451 -4.16 1.53 -15.38
N ALA A 452 -3.80 1.10 -14.17
CA ALA A 452 -4.52 1.41 -12.95
C ALA A 452 -4.64 2.94 -12.73
N GLY A 453 -3.56 3.67 -13.02
CA GLY A 453 -3.51 5.12 -12.83
C GLY A 453 -4.34 5.89 -13.83
N LEU A 454 -4.33 5.46 -15.09
CA LEU A 454 -5.22 6.01 -16.10
C LEU A 454 -6.69 5.75 -15.74
N PHE A 455 -7.02 4.55 -15.24
CA PHE A 455 -8.39 4.24 -14.80
C PHE A 455 -8.82 5.07 -13.59
N ALA A 456 -7.96 5.21 -12.58
CA ALA A 456 -8.24 6.07 -11.44
C ALA A 456 -8.46 7.53 -11.90
N MET A 457 -7.54 8.08 -12.70
CA MET A 457 -7.62 9.45 -13.21
C MET A 457 -8.88 9.69 -14.05
N ALA A 458 -9.22 8.76 -14.94
CA ALA A 458 -10.45 8.84 -15.72
C ALA A 458 -11.69 8.76 -14.81
N GLY A 459 -11.70 7.87 -13.81
CA GLY A 459 -12.78 7.79 -12.80
C GLY A 459 -13.01 9.12 -12.10
N PHE A 460 -11.92 9.77 -11.67
CA PHE A 460 -12.00 11.09 -11.06
C PHE A 460 -12.49 12.16 -12.01
N MET A 461 -11.98 12.23 -13.24
CA MET A 461 -12.47 13.17 -14.25
C MET A 461 -13.98 13.06 -14.45
N VAL A 462 -14.53 11.84 -14.49
CA VAL A 462 -15.98 11.66 -14.62
C VAL A 462 -16.73 12.10 -13.35
N ILE A 463 -16.21 11.84 -12.14
CA ILE A 463 -16.83 12.33 -10.90
C ILE A 463 -16.86 13.87 -10.87
N VAL A 464 -15.76 14.51 -11.25
CA VAL A 464 -15.66 15.98 -11.27
C VAL A 464 -16.62 16.56 -12.30
N PHE A 465 -16.63 15.97 -13.50
CA PHE A 465 -17.52 16.39 -14.57
C PHE A 465 -18.99 16.22 -14.19
N THR A 466 -19.35 15.10 -13.56
CA THR A 466 -20.72 14.83 -13.11
C THR A 466 -21.14 15.77 -11.98
N MET A 467 -20.28 16.05 -10.99
CA MET A 467 -20.55 17.07 -9.97
C MET A 467 -20.73 18.47 -10.58
N LEU A 468 -19.89 18.84 -11.55
CA LEU A 468 -19.93 20.13 -12.21
C LEU A 468 -21.23 20.28 -13.03
N ILE A 469 -21.67 19.22 -13.72
CA ILE A 469 -22.97 19.19 -14.41
C ILE A 469 -24.13 19.31 -13.43
N VAL A 470 -24.18 18.47 -12.39
CA VAL A 470 -25.27 18.48 -11.40
C VAL A 470 -25.41 19.87 -10.79
N LYS A 471 -24.29 20.56 -10.58
CA LYS A 471 -24.29 21.87 -9.95
C LYS A 471 -24.55 23.04 -10.89
N LEU A 472 -23.94 23.07 -12.08
CA LEU A 472 -24.13 24.17 -13.03
C LEU A 472 -25.46 24.09 -13.78
N GLN A 473 -25.99 22.88 -14.00
CA GLN A 473 -27.19 22.68 -14.81
C GLN A 473 -28.40 22.28 -13.96
N LEU A 474 -28.25 21.35 -13.00
CA LEU A 474 -29.41 20.81 -12.28
C LEU A 474 -29.87 21.72 -11.13
N LEU A 475 -28.94 22.17 -10.28
CA LEU A 475 -29.24 23.02 -9.13
C LEU A 475 -29.96 24.34 -9.47
N PRO A 476 -29.52 25.15 -10.47
CA PRO A 476 -30.25 26.36 -10.82
C PRO A 476 -31.62 26.08 -11.45
N VAL A 477 -31.80 24.94 -12.12
CA VAL A 477 -33.11 24.50 -12.63
C VAL A 477 -34.03 24.09 -11.48
N ILE A 478 -33.49 23.38 -10.49
CA ILE A 478 -34.17 23.01 -9.23
C ILE A 478 -34.57 24.27 -8.45
N GLU A 479 -33.68 25.26 -8.33
CA GLU A 479 -34.00 26.54 -7.68
C GLU A 479 -35.07 27.31 -8.44
N ALA A 480 -34.97 27.40 -9.77
CA ALA A 480 -35.98 28.04 -10.61
C ALA A 480 -37.36 27.38 -10.49
N PHE A 481 -37.41 26.05 -10.34
CA PHE A 481 -38.64 25.30 -10.08
C PHE A 481 -39.14 25.46 -8.64
N SER A 482 -38.25 25.51 -7.63
CA SER A 482 -38.64 25.73 -6.23
C SER A 482 -39.22 27.13 -6.01
N ARG A 483 -38.73 28.14 -6.74
CA ARG A 483 -39.26 29.52 -6.77
C ARG A 483 -40.71 29.59 -7.26
N LEU A 484 -41.17 28.60 -8.03
CA LEU A 484 -42.57 28.46 -8.43
C LEU A 484 -43.44 27.80 -7.35
N SER A 485 -42.86 27.20 -6.29
CA SER A 485 -43.61 26.43 -5.29
C SER A 485 -43.90 27.14 -3.97
N THR A 486 -42.96 27.82 -3.28
CA THR A 486 -43.27 28.75 -2.17
C THR A 486 -42.01 29.37 -1.54
N GLU A 487 -42.13 30.65 -1.20
CA GLU A 487 -41.32 31.58 -0.38
C GLU A 487 -39.95 31.22 0.27
N LYS A 488 -39.05 32.21 0.13
CA LYS A 488 -37.74 32.53 0.79
C LYS A 488 -36.57 31.54 0.66
N ILE A 489 -35.65 31.91 -0.24
CA ILE A 489 -34.30 31.36 -0.37
C ILE A 489 -33.32 32.18 0.47
N ASP A 490 -32.53 31.48 1.28
CA ASP A 490 -31.34 32.02 1.93
C ASP A 490 -30.17 32.01 0.93
N VAL A 491 -29.81 33.17 0.37
CA VAL A 491 -28.85 33.33 -0.73
C VAL A 491 -27.41 33.02 -0.28
N GLU A 492 -27.17 32.98 1.02
CA GLU A 492 -25.86 32.76 1.62
C GLU A 492 -25.38 31.30 1.51
N ALA A 493 -26.31 30.33 1.53
CA ALA A 493 -26.01 28.91 1.30
C ALA A 493 -25.49 28.63 -0.12
N ILE A 494 -25.85 29.48 -1.10
CA ILE A 494 -25.50 29.33 -2.52
C ILE A 494 -24.06 29.78 -2.81
N ARG A 495 -23.50 30.70 -2.01
CA ARG A 495 -22.12 31.20 -2.18
C ARG A 495 -21.04 30.23 -1.69
N GLY A 496 -21.33 29.36 -0.72
CA GLY A 496 -20.37 28.38 -0.17
C GLY A 496 -20.10 27.17 -1.06
N ILE A 497 -21.02 26.86 -1.97
CA ILE A 497 -21.03 25.62 -2.76
C ILE A 497 -19.78 25.42 -3.65
N PRO A 498 -19.19 26.42 -4.37
CA PRO A 498 -17.93 26.24 -5.11
C PRO A 498 -16.77 25.80 -4.22
N ALA A 499 -16.73 26.26 -2.97
CA ALA A 499 -15.69 25.92 -2.03
C ALA A 499 -15.78 24.44 -1.57
N ASP A 500 -16.99 23.91 -1.36
CA ASP A 500 -17.19 22.52 -0.93
C ASP A 500 -16.78 21.50 -2.01
N SER A 501 -17.09 21.80 -3.28
CA SER A 501 -16.65 20.97 -4.42
C SER A 501 -15.12 20.98 -4.55
N ILE A 502 -14.49 22.14 -4.30
CA ILE A 502 -13.03 22.30 -4.28
C ILE A 502 -12.39 21.55 -3.11
N ALA A 503 -13.03 21.49 -1.93
CA ALA A 503 -12.53 20.72 -0.79
C ALA A 503 -12.56 19.21 -1.03
N ILE A 504 -13.65 18.68 -1.62
CA ILE A 504 -13.71 17.27 -2.03
C ILE A 504 -12.65 16.99 -3.11
N LEU A 505 -12.49 17.86 -4.10
CA LEU A 505 -11.44 17.78 -5.13
C LEU A 505 -10.02 17.79 -4.54
N ALA A 506 -9.78 18.65 -3.56
CA ALA A 506 -8.51 18.77 -2.87
C ALA A 506 -8.14 17.49 -2.11
N SER A 507 -9.14 16.84 -1.51
CA SER A 507 -8.94 15.59 -0.78
C SER A 507 -8.44 14.44 -1.66
N ILE A 508 -8.63 14.53 -2.99
CA ILE A 508 -8.28 13.52 -3.99
C ILE A 508 -6.85 13.70 -4.54
N LEU A 509 -6.25 14.89 -4.43
CA LEU A 509 -4.87 15.15 -4.89
C LEU A 509 -3.82 14.13 -4.39
N PRO A 510 -3.83 13.69 -3.12
CA PRO A 510 -2.90 12.68 -2.62
C PRO A 510 -3.04 11.35 -3.37
N LEU A 511 -4.25 11.02 -3.83
CA LEU A 511 -4.52 9.80 -4.56
C LEU A 511 -4.16 9.90 -6.03
N ALA A 512 -4.44 11.05 -6.66
CA ALA A 512 -4.04 11.34 -8.04
C ALA A 512 -2.51 11.40 -8.17
N SER A 513 -1.81 11.95 -7.18
CA SER A 513 -0.36 11.84 -7.11
C SER A 513 0.04 10.37 -6.93
N GLY A 514 -0.55 9.64 -5.99
CA GLY A 514 -0.30 8.20 -5.81
C GLY A 514 -0.45 7.39 -7.11
N ALA A 515 -1.41 7.77 -7.95
CA ALA A 515 -1.66 7.13 -9.25
C ALA A 515 -0.56 7.35 -10.28
N VAL A 516 -0.07 8.59 -10.40
CA VAL A 516 1.09 8.92 -11.24
C VAL A 516 2.36 8.24 -10.72
N HIS A 517 2.43 7.97 -9.41
CA HIS A 517 3.64 7.51 -8.73
C HIS A 517 3.67 5.99 -8.50
N SER A 518 2.60 5.27 -8.89
CA SER A 518 2.41 3.82 -8.65
C SER A 518 2.39 3.42 -7.18
N ASP A 519 2.22 4.37 -6.25
CA ASP A 519 2.40 4.16 -4.81
C ASP A 519 1.10 4.47 -4.06
N TYR A 520 0.00 3.84 -4.53
CA TYR A 520 -1.38 4.07 -4.08
C TYR A 520 -1.58 3.87 -2.57
N ARG A 521 -0.78 3.01 -1.92
CA ARG A 521 -1.03 2.54 -0.55
C ARG A 521 -0.81 3.61 0.51
N ARG A 522 0.30 4.33 0.45
CA ARG A 522 0.57 5.39 1.44
C ARG A 522 -0.29 6.63 1.16
N CYS A 523 -0.54 6.88 -0.11
CA CYS A 523 -1.48 7.88 -0.59
C CYS A 523 -2.94 7.59 -0.20
N PHE A 524 -3.32 6.33 -0.01
CA PHE A 524 -4.66 5.97 0.46
C PHE A 524 -4.88 6.38 1.92
N GLY A 525 -3.88 6.20 2.79
CA GLY A 525 -3.98 6.64 4.18
C GLY A 525 -4.14 8.16 4.27
N THR A 526 -3.34 8.91 3.51
CA THR A 526 -3.47 10.37 3.45
C THR A 526 -4.79 10.79 2.79
N PHE A 527 -5.23 10.12 1.72
CA PHE A 527 -6.54 10.32 1.11
C PHE A 527 -7.68 10.11 2.11
N VAL A 528 -7.69 9.01 2.87
CA VAL A 528 -8.74 8.75 3.86
C VAL A 528 -8.77 9.86 4.91
N ILE A 529 -7.61 10.35 5.35
CA ILE A 529 -7.53 11.47 6.29
C ILE A 529 -8.07 12.75 5.67
N THR A 530 -7.57 13.15 4.50
CA THR A 530 -7.98 14.40 3.82
C THR A 530 -9.45 14.37 3.41
N PHE A 531 -9.95 13.20 3.02
CA PHE A 531 -11.33 12.95 2.67
C PHE A 531 -12.25 12.96 3.89
N SER A 532 -11.82 12.36 5.01
CA SER A 532 -12.56 12.42 6.27
C SER A 532 -12.62 13.84 6.80
N ILE A 533 -11.54 14.62 6.67
CA ILE A 533 -11.52 16.05 7.00
C ILE A 533 -12.47 16.82 6.07
N ALA A 534 -12.44 16.57 4.76
CA ALA A 534 -13.35 17.21 3.81
C ALA A 534 -14.83 16.88 4.10
N ILE A 535 -15.17 15.63 4.43
CA ILE A 535 -16.52 15.22 4.84
C ILE A 535 -16.91 15.89 6.16
N PHE A 536 -16.01 15.91 7.15
CA PHE A 536 -16.27 16.55 8.44
C PHE A 536 -16.59 18.04 8.26
N VAL A 537 -15.83 18.75 7.41
CA VAL A 537 -16.06 20.16 7.06
C VAL A 537 -17.38 20.37 6.29
N LEU A 538 -17.86 19.36 5.57
CA LEU A 538 -19.15 19.40 4.90
C LEU A 538 -20.35 19.20 5.84
N VAL A 539 -20.15 18.43 6.91
CA VAL A 539 -21.20 18.09 7.89
C VAL A 539 -21.34 19.17 8.98
N VAL A 540 -20.24 19.83 9.34
CA VAL A 540 -20.21 20.99 10.27
C VAL A 540 -20.56 22.27 9.52
#